data_AF-A0A957LVB3-F1
#
_entry.id   AF-A0A957LVB3-F1
#
_cell.length_a   1.000
_cell.length_b   1.000
_cell.length_c   1.000
_cell.angle_alpha   90.00
_cell.angle_beta   90.00
_cell.angle_gamma   90.00
#
_symmetry.space_group_name_H-M   'P 1'
#
loop_
_entity.id
_entity.type
_entity.pdbx_description
1 polymer ?
#
loop_
_entity_poly.entity_id
_entity_poly.type
_entity_poly.pdbx_seq_one_letter_code
_entity_poly.pdbx_strand_id
1 'polypeptide(L)'
;LLSPPYSDQTPLPASGKAMYYNPGVMKTVIESRRRFDHIEPCAECIGYVAMLRYGDLDRKVWLQTGPFTVEGPFHVVDAAATQHVDQLLARDWVVDVDYRTAQRWGFRMPWVTVWDEPPLALLLATDAMPLDWDTCRPPTSAFIHSPHSVSVAATLVVVPEQTVKKAIELRHLGAMDFVDAMSDAPDYL
;
A
#
# COMPACT_ATOMS: atom_id res chain seq x y z
N LEU A 1 -15.89 -19.85 -16.79
CA LEU A 1 -15.22 -20.44 -15.61
C LEU A 1 -14.07 -19.53 -15.22
N LEU A 2 -14.02 -19.10 -13.97
CA LEU A 2 -12.92 -18.28 -13.46
C LEU A 2 -11.62 -19.07 -13.50
N SER A 3 -10.54 -18.41 -13.92
CA SER A 3 -9.18 -18.93 -13.79
C SER A 3 -8.35 -17.88 -13.03
N PRO A 4 -7.84 -18.16 -11.83
CA PRO A 4 -8.06 -19.37 -11.02
C PRO A 4 -9.51 -19.50 -10.49
N PRO A 5 -9.93 -20.70 -10.01
CA PRO A 5 -11.29 -20.95 -9.54
C PRO A 5 -11.66 -20.11 -8.30
N TYR A 6 -12.94 -20.10 -7.96
CA TYR A 6 -13.49 -19.28 -6.86
C TYR A 6 -12.93 -19.63 -5.47
N SER A 7 -12.51 -20.87 -5.27
CA SER A 7 -11.88 -21.36 -4.03
C SER A 7 -10.44 -20.88 -3.85
N ASP A 8 -9.80 -20.41 -4.91
CA ASP A 8 -8.39 -20.07 -4.91
C ASP A 8 -8.22 -18.56 -4.71
N GLN A 9 -7.03 -18.16 -4.28
CA GLN A 9 -6.69 -16.76 -4.12
C GLN A 9 -6.69 -16.03 -5.46
N THR A 10 -7.09 -14.77 -5.43
CA THR A 10 -6.93 -13.86 -6.56
C THR A 10 -5.43 -13.66 -6.81
N PRO A 11 -4.96 -13.82 -8.07
CA PRO A 11 -3.60 -13.43 -8.43
C PRO A 11 -3.44 -11.92 -8.25
N LEU A 12 -2.46 -11.51 -7.43
CA LEU A 12 -2.13 -10.11 -7.18
C LEU A 12 -0.78 -9.75 -7.84
N PRO A 13 -0.57 -8.49 -8.27
CA PRO A 13 -1.47 -7.35 -8.10
C PRO A 13 -2.70 -7.40 -9.02
N ALA A 14 -3.83 -6.88 -8.54
CA ALA A 14 -5.07 -6.75 -9.29
C ALA A 14 -5.57 -5.30 -9.25
N SER A 15 -5.97 -4.75 -10.39
CA SER A 15 -6.41 -3.35 -10.52
C SER A 15 -7.85 -3.25 -10.96
N GLY A 16 -8.58 -2.27 -10.42
CA GLY A 16 -9.97 -2.05 -10.77
C GLY A 16 -10.65 -0.98 -9.91
N LYS A 17 -11.97 -0.90 -10.04
CA LYS A 17 -12.83 -0.04 -9.23
C LYS A 17 -12.97 -0.61 -7.82
N ALA A 18 -12.89 0.28 -6.85
CA ALA A 18 -13.34 0.01 -5.49
C ALA A 18 -14.80 0.46 -5.31
N MET A 19 -15.56 -0.25 -4.47
CA MET A 19 -16.77 0.25 -3.83
C MET A 19 -16.62 0.18 -2.31
N TYR A 20 -17.70 0.40 -1.57
CA TYR A 20 -17.70 0.34 -0.12
C TYR A 20 -18.98 -0.27 0.43
N TYR A 21 -18.85 -0.85 1.61
CA TYR A 21 -19.98 -1.32 2.41
C TYR A 21 -20.67 -0.15 3.11
N ASN A 22 -22.01 -0.15 3.11
CA ASN A 22 -22.78 0.78 3.93
C ASN A 22 -22.43 0.67 5.43
N PRO A 23 -22.67 1.73 6.23
CA PRO A 23 -22.40 1.73 7.66
C PRO A 23 -22.97 0.49 8.38
N GLY A 24 -22.14 -0.19 9.18
CA GLY A 24 -22.54 -1.34 9.99
C GLY A 24 -22.65 -2.68 9.25
N VAL A 25 -22.69 -2.70 7.91
CA VAL A 25 -22.85 -3.95 7.15
C VAL A 25 -21.58 -4.81 7.26
N MET A 26 -20.40 -4.24 7.03
CA MET A 26 -19.13 -4.97 7.16
C MET A 26 -18.93 -5.55 8.58
N LYS A 27 -19.37 -4.84 9.62
CA LYS A 27 -19.33 -5.33 11.01
C LYS A 27 -20.15 -6.60 11.18
N THR A 28 -21.36 -6.62 10.62
CA THR A 28 -22.24 -7.79 10.65
C THR A 28 -21.62 -8.99 9.93
N VAL A 29 -20.94 -8.74 8.80
CA VAL A 29 -20.21 -9.77 8.06
C VAL A 29 -19.07 -10.35 8.89
N ILE A 30 -18.24 -9.50 9.51
CA ILE A 30 -17.13 -9.93 10.38
C ILE A 30 -17.65 -10.80 11.53
N GLU A 31 -18.70 -10.37 12.22
CA GLU A 31 -19.31 -11.14 13.32
C GLU A 31 -19.81 -12.51 12.86
N SER A 32 -20.43 -12.58 11.68
CA SER A 32 -20.88 -13.83 11.08
C SER A 32 -19.69 -14.73 10.70
N ARG A 33 -18.66 -14.19 10.05
CA ARG A 33 -17.49 -14.94 9.57
C ARG A 33 -16.70 -15.53 10.73
N ARG A 34 -16.52 -14.77 11.81
CA ARG A 34 -15.89 -15.25 13.05
C ARG A 34 -16.71 -16.34 13.74
N ARG A 35 -18.05 -16.24 13.72
CA ARG A 35 -18.92 -17.29 14.30
C ARG A 35 -18.72 -18.66 13.63
N PHE A 36 -18.33 -18.67 12.37
CA PHE A 36 -18.10 -19.89 11.59
C PHE A 36 -16.61 -20.17 11.37
N ASP A 37 -15.72 -19.55 12.15
CA ASP A 37 -14.27 -19.76 12.08
C ASP A 37 -13.68 -19.55 10.66
N HIS A 38 -14.26 -18.65 9.88
CA HIS A 38 -13.79 -18.34 8.52
C HIS A 38 -12.63 -17.34 8.50
N ILE A 39 -12.48 -16.54 9.56
CA ILE A 39 -11.46 -15.49 9.67
C ILE A 39 -10.99 -15.35 11.12
N GLU A 40 -9.73 -14.99 11.31
CA GLU A 40 -9.13 -14.70 12.61
C GLU A 40 -9.07 -13.18 12.89
N PRO A 41 -8.97 -12.73 14.14
CA PRO A 41 -8.73 -11.31 14.42
C PRO A 41 -7.38 -10.83 13.86
N CYS A 42 -7.39 -9.75 13.07
CA CYS A 42 -6.17 -9.04 12.65
C CYS A 42 -5.99 -7.74 13.46
N ALA A 43 -5.01 -7.71 14.36
CA ALA A 43 -4.77 -6.57 15.26
C ALA A 43 -3.99 -5.43 14.58
N GLU A 44 -3.16 -5.77 13.60
CA GLU A 44 -2.34 -4.87 12.80
C GLU A 44 -3.09 -4.30 11.59
N CYS A 45 -4.27 -4.83 11.24
CA CYS A 45 -5.02 -4.39 10.08
C CYS A 45 -5.72 -3.06 10.34
N ILE A 46 -5.54 -2.10 9.42
CA ILE A 46 -6.06 -0.74 9.55
C ILE A 46 -7.53 -0.61 9.10
N GLY A 47 -8.06 -1.65 8.45
CA GLY A 47 -9.40 -1.70 7.90
C GLY A 47 -9.74 -3.09 7.35
N TYR A 48 -10.92 -3.19 6.74
CA TYR A 48 -11.48 -4.43 6.24
C TYR A 48 -11.91 -4.31 4.79
N VAL A 49 -11.79 -5.40 4.04
CA VAL A 49 -12.19 -5.45 2.63
C VAL A 49 -12.97 -6.71 2.29
N ALA A 50 -13.75 -6.64 1.22
CA ALA A 50 -14.30 -7.79 0.51
C ALA A 50 -13.63 -7.94 -0.86
N MET A 51 -13.25 -9.17 -1.21
CA MET A 51 -12.69 -9.49 -2.53
C MET A 51 -13.65 -10.35 -3.35
N LEU A 52 -13.28 -10.71 -4.59
CA LEU A 52 -14.17 -11.45 -5.47
C LEU A 52 -14.15 -12.96 -5.25
N ARG A 53 -13.05 -13.53 -4.75
CA ARG A 53 -12.89 -14.99 -4.57
C ARG A 53 -12.96 -15.37 -3.10
N TYR A 54 -13.54 -16.52 -2.82
CA TYR A 54 -13.59 -17.06 -1.46
C TYR A 54 -12.20 -17.42 -0.92
N GLY A 55 -11.30 -17.85 -1.80
CA GLY A 55 -9.92 -18.14 -1.42
C GLY A 55 -9.14 -16.95 -0.87
N ASP A 56 -9.61 -15.72 -1.09
CA ASP A 56 -8.99 -14.51 -0.52
C ASP A 56 -9.34 -14.28 0.96
N LEU A 57 -10.34 -15.00 1.52
CA LEU A 57 -10.71 -14.83 2.92
C LEU A 57 -9.52 -15.02 3.86
N ASP A 58 -9.49 -14.19 4.90
CA ASP A 58 -8.45 -14.14 5.93
C ASP A 58 -7.06 -13.67 5.46
N ARG A 59 -6.91 -13.33 4.17
CA ARG A 59 -5.69 -12.73 3.62
C ARG A 59 -5.51 -11.28 4.08
N LYS A 60 -4.26 -10.83 4.12
CA LYS A 60 -3.87 -9.41 4.26
C LYS A 60 -3.52 -8.83 2.89
N VAL A 61 -4.00 -7.63 2.60
CA VAL A 61 -3.74 -6.93 1.35
C VAL A 61 -3.42 -5.45 1.57
N TRP A 62 -2.74 -4.83 0.61
CA TRP A 62 -2.46 -3.40 0.58
C TRP A 62 -3.19 -2.76 -0.59
N LEU A 63 -3.80 -1.60 -0.35
CA LEU A 63 -4.55 -0.88 -1.36
C LEU A 63 -3.77 0.36 -1.77
N GLN A 64 -3.51 0.48 -3.07
CA GLN A 64 -2.90 1.64 -3.66
C GLN A 64 -3.96 2.50 -4.34
N THR A 65 -4.10 3.76 -3.89
CA THR A 65 -4.91 4.79 -4.52
C THR A 65 -4.00 5.79 -5.23
N GLY A 66 -4.02 5.82 -6.56
CA GLY A 66 -3.11 6.68 -7.33
C GLY A 66 -1.62 6.27 -7.19
N PRO A 67 -0.68 7.10 -7.68
CA PRO A 67 0.71 6.68 -7.86
C PRO A 67 1.51 6.51 -6.57
N PHE A 68 1.18 7.22 -5.48
CA PHE A 68 2.06 7.31 -4.29
C PHE A 68 1.36 7.03 -2.95
N THR A 69 0.10 6.61 -2.96
CA THR A 69 -0.64 6.39 -1.72
C THR A 69 -0.97 4.91 -1.60
N VAL A 70 -0.32 4.25 -0.65
CA VAL A 70 -0.56 2.85 -0.29
C VAL A 70 -1.00 2.81 1.16
N GLU A 71 -2.11 2.14 1.42
CA GLU A 71 -2.64 1.87 2.76
C GLU A 71 -2.67 0.36 3.00
N GLY A 72 -2.35 -0.07 4.22
CA GLY A 72 -2.53 -1.47 4.63
C GLY A 72 -1.73 -1.83 5.88
N PRO A 73 -1.82 -3.09 6.34
CA PRO A 73 -2.62 -4.14 5.73
C PRO A 73 -4.13 -3.95 5.98
N PHE A 74 -4.93 -4.35 5.01
CA PHE A 74 -6.37 -4.57 5.14
C PHE A 74 -6.63 -6.07 5.29
N HIS A 75 -7.60 -6.42 6.13
CA HIS A 75 -8.03 -7.81 6.32
C HIS A 75 -9.16 -8.13 5.34
N VAL A 76 -9.01 -9.19 4.54
CA VAL A 76 -10.07 -9.68 3.66
C VAL A 76 -11.05 -10.51 4.49
N VAL A 77 -12.23 -9.95 4.72
CA VAL A 77 -13.24 -10.54 5.62
C VAL A 77 -14.47 -11.05 4.91
N ASP A 78 -14.60 -10.75 3.62
CA ASP A 78 -15.71 -11.21 2.82
C ASP A 78 -15.31 -11.50 1.38
N ALA A 79 -16.17 -12.28 0.72
CA ALA A 79 -16.02 -12.61 -0.68
C ALA A 79 -17.36 -12.43 -1.40
N ALA A 80 -17.32 -11.94 -2.64
CA ALA A 80 -18.51 -11.85 -3.48
C ALA A 80 -19.20 -13.22 -3.59
N ALA A 81 -20.53 -13.25 -3.57
CA ALA A 81 -21.26 -14.48 -3.83
C ALA A 81 -20.96 -14.99 -5.25
N THR A 82 -20.72 -16.29 -5.41
CA THR A 82 -20.22 -16.89 -6.66
C THR A 82 -21.01 -16.47 -7.90
N GLN A 83 -22.35 -16.38 -7.80
CA GLN A 83 -23.22 -15.98 -8.91
C GLN A 83 -23.08 -14.52 -9.37
N HIS A 84 -22.41 -13.66 -8.59
CA HIS A 84 -22.20 -12.24 -8.92
C HIS A 84 -20.80 -11.94 -9.46
N VAL A 85 -19.85 -12.90 -9.36
CA VAL A 85 -18.45 -12.65 -9.70
C VAL A 85 -18.28 -12.23 -11.16
N ASP A 86 -18.90 -12.93 -12.11
CA ASP A 86 -18.79 -12.61 -13.54
C ASP A 86 -19.30 -11.19 -13.86
N GLN A 87 -20.39 -10.77 -13.21
CA GLN A 87 -20.94 -9.42 -13.39
C GLN A 87 -20.03 -8.33 -12.79
N LEU A 88 -19.39 -8.61 -11.66
CA LEU A 88 -18.47 -7.68 -10.99
C LEU A 88 -17.18 -7.53 -11.80
N LEU A 89 -16.63 -8.63 -12.31
CA LEU A 89 -15.47 -8.63 -13.21
C LEU A 89 -15.76 -7.84 -14.50
N ALA A 90 -16.93 -8.02 -15.10
CA ALA A 90 -17.34 -7.26 -16.28
C ALA A 90 -17.46 -5.74 -16.05
N ARG A 91 -17.41 -5.30 -14.79
CA ARG A 91 -17.44 -3.88 -14.39
C ARG A 91 -16.09 -3.39 -13.87
N ASP A 92 -15.03 -4.18 -14.05
CA ASP A 92 -13.69 -3.92 -13.51
C ASP A 92 -13.67 -3.78 -11.99
N TRP A 93 -14.59 -4.43 -11.27
CA TRP A 93 -14.61 -4.36 -9.82
C TRP A 93 -13.49 -5.22 -9.23
N VAL A 94 -12.78 -4.72 -8.22
CA VAL A 94 -11.69 -5.49 -7.59
C VAL A 94 -11.85 -5.65 -6.08
N VAL A 95 -12.45 -4.68 -5.40
CA VAL A 95 -12.52 -4.68 -3.92
C VAL A 95 -13.68 -3.84 -3.41
N ASP A 96 -14.28 -4.24 -2.30
CA ASP A 96 -15.09 -3.36 -1.46
C ASP A 96 -14.35 -3.02 -0.18
N VAL A 97 -14.32 -1.75 0.20
CA VAL A 97 -13.72 -1.31 1.47
C VAL A 97 -14.79 -1.12 2.55
N ASP A 98 -14.37 -1.14 3.82
CA ASP A 98 -15.24 -0.77 4.92
C ASP A 98 -15.63 0.73 4.87
N TYR A 99 -16.74 1.08 5.52
CA TYR A 99 -17.27 2.43 5.53
C TYR A 99 -16.29 3.48 6.07
N ARG A 100 -15.50 3.15 7.10
CA ARG A 100 -14.53 4.09 7.69
C ARG A 100 -13.41 4.39 6.71
N THR A 101 -12.93 3.38 5.98
CA THR A 101 -11.96 3.54 4.89
C THR A 101 -12.54 4.40 3.77
N ALA A 102 -13.79 4.16 3.37
CA ALA A 102 -14.48 4.99 2.38
C ALA A 102 -14.57 6.48 2.82
N GLN A 103 -14.86 6.73 4.09
CA GLN A 103 -14.88 8.09 4.65
C GLN A 103 -13.50 8.75 4.61
N ARG A 104 -12.43 8.03 5.00
CA ARG A 104 -11.05 8.57 4.92
C ARG A 104 -10.68 8.97 3.50
N TRP A 105 -11.12 8.19 2.51
CA TRP A 105 -10.86 8.45 1.10
C TRP A 105 -11.76 9.54 0.48
N GLY A 106 -12.76 10.04 1.20
CA GLY A 106 -13.77 10.94 0.62
C GLY A 106 -14.46 10.30 -0.59
N PHE A 107 -14.85 9.03 -0.45
CA PHE A 107 -15.11 8.08 -1.52
C PHE A 107 -15.79 8.64 -2.79
N ARG A 108 -15.13 8.45 -3.95
CA ARG A 108 -15.65 8.76 -5.29
C ARG A 108 -15.40 7.62 -6.28
N MET A 109 -15.60 6.37 -5.84
CA MET A 109 -15.32 5.15 -6.64
C MET A 109 -13.93 5.18 -7.27
N PRO A 110 -12.85 5.23 -6.47
CA PRO A 110 -11.50 5.32 -6.99
C PRO A 110 -11.12 4.05 -7.76
N TRP A 111 -10.21 4.22 -8.71
CA TRP A 111 -9.42 3.13 -9.25
C TRP A 111 -8.31 2.79 -8.25
N VAL A 112 -8.18 1.50 -7.93
CA VAL A 112 -7.20 1.01 -6.94
C VAL A 112 -6.43 -0.19 -7.49
N THR A 113 -5.22 -0.38 -6.96
CA THR A 113 -4.45 -1.62 -7.13
C THR A 113 -4.37 -2.33 -5.79
N VAL A 114 -4.76 -3.60 -5.76
CA VAL A 114 -4.64 -4.49 -4.60
C VAL A 114 -3.33 -5.25 -4.71
N TRP A 115 -2.53 -5.20 -3.66
CA TRP A 115 -1.22 -5.85 -3.54
C TRP A 115 -1.24 -6.88 -2.41
N ASP A 116 -0.42 -7.92 -2.54
CA ASP A 116 -0.22 -8.98 -1.56
C ASP A 116 0.80 -8.64 -0.48
N GLU A 117 1.67 -7.68 -0.77
CA GLU A 117 2.62 -7.05 0.13
C GLU A 117 2.74 -5.56 -0.21
N PRO A 118 3.23 -4.68 0.69
CA PRO A 118 3.38 -3.27 0.33
C PRO A 118 4.42 -3.13 -0.79
N PRO A 119 4.10 -2.50 -1.93
CA PRO A 119 5.04 -2.38 -3.04
C PRO A 119 6.30 -1.61 -2.63
N LEU A 120 7.44 -2.32 -2.63
CA LEU A 120 8.73 -1.84 -2.12
C LEU A 120 9.20 -0.54 -2.79
N ALA A 121 8.91 -0.37 -4.08
CA ALA A 121 9.27 0.84 -4.84
C ALA A 121 8.65 2.12 -4.26
N LEU A 122 7.49 2.03 -3.61
CA LEU A 122 6.81 3.17 -2.99
C LEU A 122 7.31 3.46 -1.58
N LEU A 123 7.68 2.44 -0.82
CA LEU A 123 8.31 2.60 0.49
C LEU A 123 9.71 3.25 0.39
N LEU A 124 10.47 2.90 -0.65
CA LEU A 124 11.81 3.48 -0.87
C LEU A 124 11.75 4.90 -1.42
N ALA A 125 10.70 5.27 -2.16
CA ALA A 125 10.52 6.63 -2.67
C ALA A 125 10.23 7.65 -1.55
N THR A 126 9.59 7.22 -0.46
CA THR A 126 9.38 8.07 0.74
C THR A 126 10.65 8.25 1.56
N ASP A 127 11.52 7.24 1.62
CA ASP A 127 12.81 7.34 2.33
C ASP A 127 13.88 8.08 1.53
N ALA A 128 13.75 8.11 0.20
CA ALA A 128 14.71 8.76 -0.69
C ALA A 128 14.43 10.25 -0.93
N MET A 129 13.40 10.86 -0.34
CA MET A 129 13.27 12.33 -0.35
C MET A 129 14.29 12.91 0.63
N PRO A 130 15.32 13.65 0.16
CA PRO A 130 16.16 14.40 1.08
C PRO A 130 15.27 15.44 1.77
N LEU A 131 15.29 15.45 3.09
CA LEU A 131 14.71 16.52 3.91
C LEU A 131 15.58 17.79 3.77
N ASP A 132 15.64 18.35 2.57
CA ASP A 132 16.15 19.69 2.32
C ASP A 132 14.98 20.56 1.90
N TRP A 133 14.34 21.17 2.90
CA TRP A 133 13.37 22.25 2.69
C TRP A 133 14.04 23.62 2.60
N ASP A 134 15.36 23.69 2.78
CA ASP A 134 16.15 24.93 2.79
C ASP A 134 16.49 25.42 1.37
N THR A 135 16.45 24.56 0.34
CA THR A 135 16.71 24.95 -1.06
C THR A 135 15.49 25.48 -1.82
N CYS A 136 14.28 25.43 -1.25
CA CYS A 136 13.09 26.08 -1.82
C CYS A 136 12.86 27.52 -1.31
N ARG A 137 13.94 28.28 -1.04
CA ARG A 137 13.81 29.72 -0.84
C ARG A 137 13.63 30.40 -2.21
N PRO A 138 12.49 31.04 -2.51
CA PRO A 138 12.40 31.86 -3.72
C PRO A 138 13.47 32.96 -3.64
N PRO A 139 14.24 33.23 -4.71
CA PRO A 139 15.18 34.33 -4.68
C PRO A 139 14.40 35.63 -4.49
N THR A 140 14.55 36.25 -3.31
CA THR A 140 14.18 37.64 -3.11
C THR A 140 14.98 38.49 -4.09
N SER A 141 14.28 38.95 -5.13
CA SER A 141 14.60 40.09 -5.99
C SER A 141 16.05 40.25 -6.45
N ALA A 142 16.36 39.72 -7.63
CA ALA A 142 17.41 40.26 -8.49
C ALA A 142 16.94 40.26 -9.95
N PHE A 143 16.71 41.45 -10.50
CA PHE A 143 16.54 41.70 -11.92
C PHE A 143 17.79 41.25 -12.69
N ILE A 144 17.70 40.26 -13.59
CA ILE A 144 18.61 40.12 -14.76
C ILE A 144 17.82 39.49 -15.93
N HIS A 145 18.04 40.04 -17.13
CA HIS A 145 17.43 39.70 -18.42
C HIS A 145 17.61 38.23 -18.89
N SER A 146 16.64 37.80 -19.71
CA SER A 146 16.59 36.63 -20.62
C SER A 146 17.84 36.43 -21.52
N PRO A 147 17.97 35.38 -22.37
CA PRO A 147 17.33 34.04 -22.43
C PRO A 147 18.33 32.88 -22.72
N HIS A 148 18.35 31.76 -22.00
CA HIS A 148 18.82 30.48 -22.56
C HIS A 148 18.29 29.27 -21.77
N SER A 149 17.71 28.31 -22.50
CA SER A 149 17.15 27.05 -22.03
C SER A 149 18.22 26.12 -21.44
N VAL A 150 17.90 25.42 -20.34
CA VAL A 150 18.59 24.16 -19.98
C VAL A 150 17.57 23.14 -19.49
N SER A 151 17.65 21.96 -20.11
CA SER A 151 16.86 20.77 -19.80
C SER A 151 17.40 20.10 -18.54
N VAL A 152 16.54 19.72 -17.59
CA VAL A 152 16.95 18.95 -16.40
C VAL A 152 16.80 17.46 -16.71
N ALA A 153 17.91 16.75 -16.83
CA ALA A 153 17.94 15.30 -16.89
C ALA A 153 17.80 14.74 -15.46
N ALA A 154 16.76 13.95 -15.20
CA ALA A 154 16.65 13.17 -13.98
C ALA A 154 17.61 11.97 -14.07
N THR A 155 18.65 11.96 -13.24
CA THR A 155 19.54 10.80 -13.11
C THR A 155 18.91 9.76 -12.20
N LEU A 156 18.58 8.59 -12.75
CA LEU A 156 18.17 7.41 -11.99
C LEU A 156 19.41 6.89 -11.23
N VAL A 157 19.42 6.95 -9.91
CA VAL A 157 20.47 6.32 -9.09
C VAL A 157 20.15 4.83 -8.98
N VAL A 158 20.91 4.00 -9.68
CA VAL A 158 20.84 2.54 -9.55
C VAL A 158 21.64 2.15 -8.31
N VAL A 159 20.96 1.66 -7.27
CA VAL A 159 21.61 1.13 -6.07
C VAL A 159 22.05 -0.32 -6.32
N PRO A 160 23.32 -0.70 -6.07
CA PRO A 160 23.79 -2.06 -6.28
C PRO A 160 23.08 -3.09 -5.37
N GLU A 161 22.79 -4.26 -5.92
CA GLU A 161 22.10 -5.38 -5.25
C GLU A 161 22.75 -5.80 -3.92
N GLN A 162 24.08 -5.66 -3.80
CA GLN A 162 24.81 -6.00 -2.57
C GLN A 162 24.48 -5.08 -1.40
N THR A 163 24.17 -3.81 -1.67
CA THR A 163 23.73 -2.84 -0.66
C THR A 163 22.34 -3.20 -0.14
N VAL A 164 21.47 -3.72 -1.01
CA VAL A 164 20.12 -4.18 -0.66
C VAL A 164 20.18 -5.43 0.23
N LYS A 165 21.05 -6.39 -0.09
CA LYS A 165 21.21 -7.62 0.70
C LYS A 165 21.71 -7.34 2.13
N LYS A 166 22.66 -6.41 2.29
CA LYS A 166 23.20 -6.03 3.60
C LYS A 166 22.18 -5.32 4.49
N ALA A 167 21.30 -4.51 3.91
CA ALA A 167 20.22 -3.85 4.63
C ALA A 167 19.13 -4.83 5.12
N ILE A 168 18.86 -5.90 4.35
CA ILE A 168 17.91 -6.96 4.73
C ILE A 168 18.46 -7.81 5.89
N GLU A 169 19.76 -8.10 5.86
CA GLU A 169 20.46 -8.90 6.89
C GLU A 169 20.50 -8.16 8.24
N LEU A 170 20.72 -6.84 8.22
CA LEU A 170 20.68 -5.99 9.42
C LEU A 170 19.27 -5.88 10.04
N ARG A 171 18.20 -6.03 9.24
CA ARG A 171 16.81 -6.00 9.72
C ARG A 171 16.38 -7.29 10.42
N HIS A 172 16.99 -8.43 10.08
CA HIS A 172 16.67 -9.74 10.67
C HIS A 172 17.31 -9.97 12.04
N LEU A 173 18.28 -9.15 12.44
CA LEU A 173 19.05 -9.34 13.66
C LEU A 173 18.50 -8.65 14.92
N GLY A 174 17.34 -7.97 14.86
CA GLY A 174 16.53 -7.59 16.02
C GLY A 174 17.26 -6.89 17.19
N ALA A 175 17.03 -5.57 17.29
CA ALA A 175 17.33 -4.65 18.41
C ALA A 175 18.74 -4.05 18.46
N MET A 176 18.83 -2.73 18.32
CA MET A 176 19.00 -1.78 19.43
C MET A 176 19.05 -0.35 18.90
N ASP A 177 18.64 0.60 19.74
CA ASP A 177 18.51 2.03 19.48
C ASP A 177 19.66 2.62 18.66
N PHE A 178 19.30 3.25 17.54
CA PHE A 178 20.24 3.96 16.65
C PHE A 178 20.87 5.20 17.31
N VAL A 179 20.49 5.52 18.56
CA VAL A 179 20.92 6.72 19.29
C VAL A 179 22.16 6.46 20.15
N ASP A 180 22.48 5.21 20.51
CA ASP A 180 23.62 4.90 21.39
C ASP A 180 24.91 4.45 20.67
N ALA A 181 24.84 4.05 19.39
CA ALA A 181 25.99 3.51 18.65
C ALA A 181 26.95 4.58 18.08
N MET A 182 26.72 5.86 18.32
CA MET A 182 27.58 6.97 17.86
C MET A 182 28.40 7.65 18.98
N SER A 183 28.50 7.05 20.18
CA SER A 183 29.31 7.61 21.28
C SER A 183 30.70 6.99 21.48
N ASP A 184 31.04 5.89 20.79
CA ASP A 184 32.26 5.10 21.05
C ASP A 184 33.19 4.95 19.83
N ALA A 185 33.46 6.03 19.09
CA ALA A 185 34.58 6.07 18.15
C ALA A 185 35.71 6.95 18.74
N PRO A 186 36.91 6.39 19.02
CA PRO A 186 38.01 7.16 19.57
C PRO A 186 38.63 8.10 18.52
N ASP A 187 38.91 9.34 18.95
CA ASP A 187 39.76 10.29 18.26
C ASP A 187 41.13 9.68 17.98
N TYR A 188 41.49 9.48 16.71
CA TYR A 188 42.88 9.46 16.26
C TYR A 188 43.00 9.91 14.80
N LEU A 189 43.58 11.10 14.66
CA LEU A 189 44.39 11.70 13.57
C LEU A 189 44.28 11.12 12.14
#